data_AF-A0A372G0V8-F1
#
_entry.id   AF-A0A372G0V8-F1
#
_cell.length_a   1.000
_cell.length_b   1.000
_cell.length_c   1.000
_cell.angle_alpha   90.00
_cell.angle_beta   90.00
_cell.angle_gamma   90.00
#
_symmetry.space_group_name_H-M   'P 1'
#
loop_
_entity.id
_entity.type
_entity.pdbx_description
1 polymer ?
#
loop_
_entity_poly.entity_id
_entity_poly.type
_entity_poly.pdbx_seq_one_letter_code
_entity_poly.pdbx_strand_id
1 'polypeptide(L)' 'MSSNAERMPEWPTAEHVPVEELARRQGVRPVASVDDLARPDLFESDDELDEFLADLYASRRASAA' A
#
# COMPACT_ATOMS: atom_id res chain seq x y z
N MET A 1 -11.12 -15.41 41.09
CA MET A 1 -11.58 -14.87 39.79
C MET A 1 -10.41 -14.10 39.19
N SER A 2 -9.49 -14.79 38.50
CA SER A 2 -8.33 -14.15 37.85
C SER A 2 -8.74 -13.70 36.46
N SER A 3 -8.56 -12.41 36.18
CA SER A 3 -8.77 -11.83 34.85
C SER A 3 -7.83 -12.49 33.85
N ASN A 4 -8.39 -13.27 32.93
CA ASN A 4 -7.70 -13.77 31.75
C ASN A 4 -7.56 -12.60 30.79
N ALA A 5 -6.61 -11.70 31.04
CA ALA A 5 -6.20 -10.71 30.07
C ALA A 5 -5.82 -11.46 28.79
N GLU A 6 -6.63 -11.28 27.76
CA GLU A 6 -6.46 -11.92 26.45
C GLU A 6 -5.03 -11.61 25.99
N ARG A 7 -4.25 -12.68 25.88
CA ARG A 7 -2.88 -12.64 25.39
C ARG A 7 -2.95 -12.06 23.99
N MET A 8 -2.56 -10.79 23.83
CA MET A 8 -2.43 -10.19 22.51
C MET A 8 -1.57 -11.13 21.67
N PRO A 9 -1.94 -11.44 20.41
CA PRO A 9 -1.08 -12.26 19.57
C PRO A 9 0.30 -11.61 19.59
N GLU A 10 1.34 -12.37 19.96
CA GLU A 10 2.71 -11.91 19.86
C GLU A 10 2.91 -11.58 18.38
N TRP A 11 2.92 -10.29 18.05
CA TRP A 11 3.35 -9.86 16.72
C TRP A 11 4.75 -10.41 16.59
N PRO A 12 5.06 -11.17 15.52
CA PRO A 12 6.43 -11.61 15.33
C PRO A 12 7.27 -10.36 15.44
N THR A 13 8.21 -10.36 16.38
CA THR A 13 9.29 -9.38 16.44
C THR A 13 10.07 -9.58 15.16
N ALA A 14 9.53 -9.09 14.05
CA ALA A 14 10.20 -9.12 12.77
C ALA A 14 11.50 -8.39 13.04
N GLU A 15 12.61 -9.13 13.00
CA GLU A 15 13.93 -8.56 13.16
C GLU A 15 14.00 -7.33 12.26
N HIS A 16 14.46 -6.22 12.82
CA HIS A 16 14.55 -4.98 12.06
C HIS A 16 15.45 -5.22 10.84
N VAL A 17 14.85 -5.29 9.65
CA VAL A 17 15.57 -5.45 8.38
C VAL A 17 15.86 -4.05 7.83
N PRO A 18 17.14 -3.70 7.55
CA PRO A 18 17.47 -2.45 6.88
C PRO A 18 16.73 -2.30 5.55
N VAL A 19 16.38 -1.07 5.19
CA VAL A 19 15.62 -0.76 3.97
C VAL A 19 16.33 -1.28 2.72
N GLU A 20 17.66 -1.22 2.69
CA GLU A 20 18.48 -1.70 1.59
C GLU A 20 18.35 -3.22 1.39
N GLU A 21 18.29 -3.96 2.49
CA GLU A 21 18.11 -5.42 2.48
C GLU A 21 16.67 -5.78 2.08
N LEU A 22 15.67 -5.02 2.54
CA LEU A 22 14.28 -5.17 2.08
C LEU A 22 14.13 -4.90 0.58
N ALA A 23 14.76 -3.85 0.08
CA ALA A 23 14.75 -3.48 -1.34
C ALA A 23 15.41 -4.58 -2.19
N ARG A 24 16.54 -5.12 -1.75
CA ARG A 24 17.20 -6.28 -2.37
C ARG A 24 16.30 -7.51 -2.43
N ARG A 25 15.66 -7.87 -1.31
CA ARG A 25 14.78 -9.05 -1.23
C ARG A 25 13.56 -8.96 -2.13
N GLN A 26 12.99 -7.76 -2.25
CA GLN A 26 11.81 -7.49 -3.07
C GLN A 26 12.16 -7.18 -4.53
N GLY A 27 13.45 -7.11 -4.88
CA GLY A 27 13.89 -6.77 -6.23
C GLY A 27 13.48 -5.36 -6.66
N VAL A 28 13.35 -4.44 -5.70
CA VAL A 28 12.94 -3.06 -5.97
C VAL A 28 14.02 -2.37 -6.78
N ARG A 29 13.61 -1.67 -7.83
CA ARG A 29 14.48 -0.85 -8.68
C ARG A 29 14.04 0.61 -8.62
N PRO A 30 14.97 1.56 -8.78
CA PRO A 30 14.61 2.97 -8.96
C PRO A 30 13.65 3.15 -10.13
N VAL A 31 12.66 4.03 -9.94
CA VAL A 31 11.71 4.42 -11.00
C VAL A 31 12.43 5.41 -11.92
N ALA A 32 12.62 5.05 -13.19
CA ALA A 32 13.30 5.89 -14.17
C ALA A 32 12.30 6.70 -15.01
N SER A 33 11.06 6.22 -15.13
CA SER A 33 9.99 6.88 -15.87
C SER A 33 8.61 6.58 -15.27
N VAL A 34 7.59 7.33 -15.69
CA VAL A 34 6.20 7.04 -15.31
C VAL A 34 5.75 5.70 -15.88
N ASP A 35 6.26 5.30 -17.05
CA ASP A 35 5.94 4.02 -17.68
C ASP A 35 6.37 2.82 -16.84
N ASP A 36 7.40 2.96 -15.99
CA ASP A 36 7.83 1.90 -15.06
C ASP A 36 6.77 1.59 -13.98
N LEU A 37 5.84 2.53 -13.74
CA LEU A 37 4.73 2.37 -12.79
C LEU A 37 3.47 1.81 -13.46
N ALA A 38 3.43 1.75 -14.80
CA ALA A 38 2.29 1.22 -15.52
C ALA A 38 2.10 -0.27 -15.20
N ARG A 39 0.88 -0.62 -14.78
CA ARG A 39 0.45 -1.98 -14.51
C ARG A 39 -0.63 -2.32 -15.53
N PRO A 40 -0.37 -3.20 -16.51
CA PRO A 40 -1.40 -3.72 -17.39
C PRO A 40 -2.51 -4.36 -16.55
N ASP A 41 -3.75 -4.23 -17.01
CA ASP A 41 -4.93 -4.85 -16.38
C ASP A 41 -5.12 -4.45 -14.91
N LEU A 42 -4.62 -3.27 -14.50
CA LEU A 42 -4.84 -2.73 -13.17
C LEU A 42 -6.31 -2.40 -12.92
N PHE A 43 -7.00 -1.97 -13.98
CA PHE A 43 -8.43 -1.76 -14.01
C PHE A 43 -9.03 -2.72 -15.03
N GLU A 44 -10.17 -3.30 -14.69
CA GLU A 44 -10.91 -4.24 -15.53
C GLU A 44 -11.60 -3.53 -16.69
N SER A 45 -11.83 -2.21 -16.56
CA SER A 45 -12.47 -1.37 -17.58
C SER A 45 -12.14 0.12 -17.42
N ASP A 46 -12.38 0.89 -18.48
CA ASP A 46 -12.28 2.35 -18.43
C ASP A 46 -13.32 2.97 -17.47
N ASP A 47 -14.50 2.36 -17.33
CA ASP A 47 -15.55 2.82 -16.40
C ASP A 47 -15.07 2.71 -14.93
N GLU A 48 -14.37 1.63 -14.57
CA GLU A 48 -13.79 1.46 -13.23
C GLU A 48 -12.71 2.52 -12.94
N LEU A 49 -11.88 2.83 -13.95
CA LEU A 49 -10.88 3.90 -13.83
C LEU A 49 -11.56 5.26 -13.59
N ASP A 50 -12.63 5.57 -14.31
CA ASP A 50 -13.37 6.82 -14.14
C ASP A 50 -14.01 6.95 -12.75
N GLU A 51 -14.60 5.86 -12.24
CA GLU A 51 -15.14 5.80 -10.88
C GLU A 51 -14.06 6.04 -9.82
N PHE A 52 -12.90 5.38 -9.96
CA PHE A 52 -11.76 5.58 -9.06
C PHE A 52 -11.28 7.03 -9.07
N LEU A 53 -11.15 7.64 -10.25
CA LEU A 53 -10.70 9.02 -10.38
C LEU A 53 -11.71 10.00 -9.76
N ALA A 54 -13.00 9.76 -9.93
CA ALA A 54 -14.05 10.59 -9.33
C ALA A 54 -13.95 10.59 -7.80
N ASP A 55 -13.83 9.42 -7.18
CA ASP A 55 -13.67 9.27 -5.73
C ASP A 55 -12.37 9.91 -5.22
N LEU A 56 -11.25 9.66 -5.90
CA LEU A 56 -9.94 10.23 -5.55
C LEU A 56 -9.98 11.77 -5.55
N TYR A 57 -10.59 12.37 -6.58
CA TYR A 57 -10.69 13.82 -6.66
C TYR A 57 -11.68 14.40 -5.64
N ALA A 58 -12.74 13.67 -5.28
CA ALA A 58 -13.65 14.08 -4.21
C ALA A 58 -12.93 14.07 -2.85
N SER A 59 -12.24 12.97 -2.52
CA SER A 59 -11.44 12.81 -1.29
C SER A 59 -10.36 13.88 -1.15
N ARG A 60 -9.65 14.18 -2.24
CA ARG A 60 -8.62 15.23 -2.23
C ARG A 60 -9.22 16.62 -2.00
N ARG A 61 -10.36 16.93 -2.62
CA ARG A 61 -11.06 18.21 -2.43
C ARG A 61 -11.62 18.35 -1.02
N ALA A 62 -12.12 17.26 -0.43
CA ALA A 62 -12.60 17.24 0.94
C ALA A 62 -11.49 17.48 1.98
N SER A 63 -10.25 17.05 1.69
CA SER A 63 -9.10 17.27 2.56
C SER A 63 -8.54 18.69 2.51
N ALA A 64 -8.92 19.48 1.49
CA ALA A 64 -8.48 20.86 1.29
C ALA A 64 -9.50 21.90 1.77
N ALA A 65 -10.65 21.47 2.30
CA ALA A 65 -11.71 22.29 2.85
C ALA A 65 -11.69 22.25 4.39
#